data_AF-A0AA35THJ1-F1
#
_entry.id   AF-A0AA35THJ1-F1
#
_cell.length_a   1.000
_cell.length_b   1.000
_cell.length_c   1.000
_cell.angle_alpha   90.00
_cell.angle_beta   90.00
_cell.angle_gamma   90.00
#
_symmetry.space_group_name_H-M   'P 1'
#
loop_
_entity.id
_entity.type
_entity.pdbx_description
1 polymer ?
#
loop_
_entity_poly.entity_id
_entity_poly.type
_entity_poly.pdbx_seq_one_letter_code
_entity_poly.pdbx_strand_id
1 'polypeptide(L)'
;MMGRSIRRAERSMSKTYLPYDPDQQLLLPAALQEWLPPDHLAYFISDVVDQLDLSAITARYEEERRGGPPYHPRMMVKVLLYGYCNGVASSRRIARRLHEDIAFRVLAANNTPDFRTISDFRKDHLEALGELFLQVLELC
;
A
#
# COMPACT_ATOMS: atom_id res chain seq x y z
N MET A 1 8.50 62.70 41.70
CA MET A 1 7.37 61.75 41.56
C MET A 1 7.16 61.52 40.07
N MET A 2 7.76 60.51 39.43
CA MET A 2 7.57 59.06 39.57
C MET A 2 6.30 58.55 38.87
N GLY A 3 6.51 57.90 37.72
CA GLY A 3 5.70 56.79 37.24
C GLY A 3 4.65 57.16 36.18
N ARG A 4 4.45 56.37 35.12
CA ARG A 4 5.06 55.10 34.73
C ARG A 4 4.70 54.94 33.25
N SER A 5 5.72 54.85 32.39
CA SER A 5 5.58 54.46 31.00
C SER A 5 4.97 53.07 30.95
N ILE A 6 3.72 52.96 30.48
CA ILE A 6 3.09 51.68 30.16
C ILE A 6 3.69 51.23 28.83
N ARG A 7 4.85 50.57 28.89
CA ARG A 7 5.36 49.80 27.76
C ARG A 7 4.44 48.60 27.60
N ARG A 8 3.62 48.60 26.55
CA ARG A 8 2.91 47.41 26.07
C ARG A 8 4.00 46.41 25.69
N ALA A 9 4.20 45.38 26.50
CA ALA A 9 5.11 44.29 26.15
C ALA A 9 4.51 43.57 24.95
N GLU A 10 5.02 43.88 23.76
CA GLU A 10 4.80 43.05 22.57
C GLU A 10 5.39 41.68 22.89
N ARG A 11 4.50 40.73 23.20
CA ARG A 11 4.85 39.34 23.41
C ARG A 11 5.19 38.78 22.04
N SER A 12 6.45 38.96 21.63
CA SER A 12 7.05 38.28 20.47
C SER A 12 6.90 36.78 20.70
N MET A 13 5.85 36.18 20.12
CA MET A 13 5.68 34.74 20.07
C MET A 13 6.79 34.18 19.18
N SER A 14 7.91 33.80 19.80
CA SER A 14 8.98 33.11 19.10
C SER A 14 8.40 31.83 18.51
N LYS A 15 8.61 31.61 17.21
CA LYS A 15 8.22 30.36 16.54
C LYS A 15 8.79 29.19 17.33
N THR A 16 7.92 28.30 17.82
CA THR A 16 8.30 27.10 18.56
C THR A 16 8.12 25.91 17.62
N TYR A 17 9.07 24.97 17.65
CA TYR A 17 8.97 23.75 16.88
C TYR A 17 7.87 22.84 17.43
N LEU A 18 7.29 22.00 16.57
CA LEU A 18 6.42 20.92 17.02
C LEU A 18 7.26 19.88 17.82
N PRO A 19 6.64 19.13 18.75
CA PRO A 19 7.31 18.04 19.44
C PRO A 19 7.91 17.02 18.45
N TYR A 20 9.14 16.58 18.71
CA TYR A 20 9.84 15.54 17.96
C TYR A 20 10.18 14.39 18.90
N ASP A 21 9.45 13.29 18.79
CA ASP A 21 9.61 12.10 19.62
C ASP A 21 9.66 10.84 18.72
N PRO A 22 10.85 10.39 18.31
CA PRO A 22 11.00 9.22 17.44
C PRO A 22 10.66 7.88 18.15
N ASP A 23 10.64 7.88 19.48
CA ASP A 23 10.33 6.70 20.30
C ASP A 23 8.84 6.67 20.69
N GLN A 24 8.04 7.60 20.17
CA GLN A 24 6.61 7.68 20.43
C GLN A 24 5.91 6.37 20.03
N GLN A 25 5.31 5.72 21.02
CA GLN A 25 4.50 4.53 20.81
C GLN A 25 3.05 4.93 20.49
N LEU A 26 2.48 4.31 19.46
CA LEU A 26 1.04 4.43 19.17
C LEU A 26 0.27 3.38 19.98
N LEU A 27 -0.75 3.81 20.71
CA LEU A 27 -1.59 2.92 21.53
C LEU A 27 -2.42 1.94 20.67
N LEU A 28 -2.91 2.42 19.53
CA LEU A 28 -3.59 1.62 18.51
C LEU A 28 -3.04 2.00 17.14
N PRO A 29 -2.72 1.04 16.26
CA PRO A 29 -2.36 1.39 14.89
C PRO A 29 -3.58 2.03 14.22
N ALA A 30 -3.36 3.14 13.49
CA ALA A 30 -4.38 3.70 12.62
C ALA A 30 -4.89 2.62 11.67
N ALA A 31 -6.15 2.72 11.24
CA ALA A 31 -6.67 1.81 10.22
C ALA A 31 -5.74 1.86 8.99
N LEU A 32 -5.51 0.72 8.32
CA LEU A 32 -4.60 0.68 7.15
C LEU A 32 -4.99 1.72 6.08
N GLN A 33 -6.29 1.99 5.98
CA GLN A 33 -6.88 2.97 5.08
C GLN A 33 -6.57 4.43 5.44
N GLU A 34 -6.03 4.69 6.64
CA GLU A 34 -5.64 6.03 7.10
C GLU A 34 -4.13 6.27 6.97
N TRP A 35 -3.35 5.27 6.53
CA TRP A 35 -1.91 5.39 6.43
C TRP A 35 -1.44 6.21 5.22
N LEU A 36 -2.32 6.44 4.25
CA LEU A 36 -2.03 7.18 3.02
C LEU A 36 -3.06 8.30 2.83
N PRO A 37 -2.71 9.38 2.11
CA PRO A 37 -3.67 10.38 1.67
C PRO A 37 -4.83 9.76 0.87
N PRO A 38 -6.05 10.32 0.95
CA PRO A 38 -7.23 9.76 0.26
C PRO A 38 -7.08 9.65 -1.27
N ASP A 39 -6.26 10.50 -1.88
CA ASP A 39 -5.99 10.56 -3.32
C ASP A 39 -4.75 9.73 -3.74
N HIS A 40 -4.21 8.92 -2.83
CA HIS A 40 -3.02 8.12 -3.10
C HIS A 40 -3.29 7.01 -4.15
N LEU A 41 -2.36 6.83 -5.10
CA LEU A 41 -2.46 5.86 -6.20
C LEU A 41 -2.82 4.44 -5.76
N ALA A 42 -2.35 4.01 -4.58
CA ALA A 42 -2.68 2.70 -4.03
C ALA A 42 -4.20 2.46 -3.92
N TYR A 43 -4.99 3.48 -3.55
CA TYR A 43 -6.44 3.33 -3.47
C TYR A 43 -7.08 3.22 -4.86
N PHE A 44 -6.62 4.02 -5.82
CA PHE A 44 -7.05 3.88 -7.22
C PHE A 44 -6.75 2.46 -7.77
N ILE A 45 -5.55 1.94 -7.54
CA ILE A 45 -5.19 0.57 -7.93
C ILE A 45 -6.08 -0.45 -7.22
N SER A 46 -6.37 -0.24 -5.94
CA SER A 46 -7.29 -1.12 -5.20
C SER A 46 -8.66 -1.17 -5.87
N ASP A 47 -9.25 -0.02 -6.16
CA ASP A 47 -10.60 0.10 -6.72
C ASP A 47 -10.69 -0.46 -8.15
N VAL A 48 -9.67 -0.24 -8.98
CA VAL A 48 -9.56 -0.84 -10.32
C VAL A 48 -9.50 -2.36 -10.20
N VAL A 49 -8.58 -2.88 -9.38
CA VAL A 49 -8.42 -4.32 -9.23
C VAL A 49 -9.65 -4.97 -8.61
N ASP A 50 -10.40 -4.28 -7.76
CA ASP A 50 -11.65 -4.78 -7.17
C ASP A 50 -12.77 -4.97 -8.22
N GLN A 51 -12.70 -4.27 -9.35
CA GLN A 51 -13.63 -4.42 -10.48
C GLN A 51 -13.23 -5.48 -11.50
N LEU A 52 -11.97 -5.95 -11.47
CA LEU A 52 -11.49 -6.96 -12.40
C LEU A 52 -12.07 -8.34 -12.09
N ASP A 53 -12.37 -9.09 -13.15
CA ASP A 53 -12.68 -10.51 -13.07
C ASP A 53 -11.38 -11.31 -12.93
N LEU A 54 -11.22 -11.93 -11.75
CA LEU A 54 -10.07 -12.76 -11.40
C LEU A 54 -10.41 -14.25 -11.40
N SER A 55 -11.57 -14.65 -11.95
CA SER A 55 -12.08 -16.02 -11.96
C SER A 55 -11.06 -17.03 -12.51
N ALA A 56 -10.39 -16.69 -13.61
CA ALA A 56 -9.34 -17.52 -14.21
C ALA A 56 -8.15 -17.78 -13.25
N ILE A 57 -7.81 -16.80 -12.41
CA ILE A 57 -6.72 -16.91 -11.43
C ILE A 57 -7.19 -17.72 -10.21
N THR A 58 -8.42 -17.48 -9.73
CA THR A 58 -8.96 -18.16 -8.54
C THR A 58 -9.27 -19.63 -8.80
N ALA A 59 -9.79 -19.98 -9.98
CA ALA A 59 -10.18 -21.35 -10.35
C ALA A 59 -9.02 -22.35 -10.17
N ARG A 60 -7.79 -21.97 -10.53
CA ARG A 60 -6.59 -22.81 -10.35
C ARG A 60 -6.39 -23.25 -8.88
N TYR A 61 -6.69 -22.38 -7.92
CA TYR A 61 -6.54 -22.68 -6.50
C TYR A 61 -7.71 -23.47 -5.92
N GLU A 62 -8.87 -23.47 -6.59
CA GLU A 62 -10.03 -24.29 -6.18
C GLU A 62 -9.85 -25.77 -6.59
N GLU A 63 -9.13 -26.01 -7.69
CA GLU A 63 -8.79 -27.33 -8.21
C GLU A 63 -7.58 -27.96 -7.49
N GLU A 64 -6.54 -27.18 -7.22
CA GLU A 64 -5.29 -27.63 -6.58
C GLU A 64 -5.35 -27.48 -5.05
N ARG A 65 -5.70 -28.57 -4.34
CA ARG A 65 -5.80 -28.59 -2.87
C ARG A 65 -4.49 -28.92 -2.13
N ARG A 66 -3.36 -28.91 -2.84
CA ARG A 66 -2.04 -29.28 -2.27
C ARG A 66 -1.28 -28.02 -1.87
N GLY A 67 -0.56 -28.09 -0.74
CA GLY A 67 0.24 -26.98 -0.21
C GLY A 67 -0.42 -26.23 0.95
N GLY A 68 0.25 -25.19 1.44
CA GLY A 68 -0.31 -24.29 2.45
C GLY A 68 -1.35 -23.33 1.87
N PRO A 69 -2.13 -22.63 2.70
CA PRO A 69 -3.12 -21.67 2.24
C PRO A 69 -2.48 -20.61 1.33
N PRO A 70 -3.01 -20.36 0.11
CA PRO A 70 -2.47 -19.34 -0.78
C PRO A 70 -2.81 -17.94 -0.26
N TYR A 71 -1.99 -16.96 -0.64
CA TYR A 71 -2.38 -15.56 -0.52
C TYR A 71 -3.54 -15.25 -1.46
N HIS A 72 -4.41 -14.32 -1.05
CA HIS A 72 -5.57 -13.94 -1.84
C HIS A 72 -5.15 -13.42 -3.24
N PRO A 73 -5.64 -13.99 -4.36
CA PRO A 73 -5.23 -13.59 -5.70
C PRO A 73 -5.38 -12.09 -5.98
N ARG A 74 -6.49 -11.50 -5.52
CA ARG A 74 -6.71 -10.05 -5.62
C ARG A 74 -5.61 -9.22 -4.96
N MET A 75 -5.12 -9.65 -3.79
CA MET A 75 -4.01 -8.97 -3.11
C MET A 75 -2.72 -9.07 -3.93
N MET A 76 -2.43 -10.27 -4.45
CA MET A 76 -1.26 -10.50 -5.30
C MET A 76 -1.29 -9.64 -6.56
N VAL A 77 -2.45 -9.50 -7.21
CA VAL A 77 -2.63 -8.62 -8.38
C VAL A 77 -2.42 -7.14 -8.01
N LYS A 78 -3.01 -6.67 -6.89
CA LYS A 78 -2.84 -5.29 -6.41
C LYS A 78 -1.36 -4.92 -6.22
N VAL A 79 -0.59 -5.76 -5.54
CA VAL A 79 0.84 -5.48 -5.27
C VAL A 79 1.70 -5.54 -6.53
N LEU A 80 1.37 -6.44 -7.47
CA LEU A 80 2.08 -6.53 -8.76
C LEU A 80 1.81 -5.30 -9.62
N LEU A 81 0.53 -4.93 -9.78
CA LEU A 81 0.14 -3.79 -10.61
C LEU A 81 0.70 -2.48 -10.04
N TYR A 82 0.57 -2.27 -8.73
CA TYR A 82 1.17 -1.11 -8.08
C TYR A 82 2.69 -1.09 -8.21
N GLY A 83 3.34 -2.25 -8.11
CA GLY A 83 4.77 -2.40 -8.38
C GLY A 83 5.14 -1.95 -9.79
N TYR A 84 4.39 -2.37 -10.80
CA TYR A 84 4.63 -1.97 -12.20
C TYR A 84 4.43 -0.48 -12.43
N CYS A 85 3.37 0.12 -11.88
CA CYS A 85 3.14 1.57 -11.96
C CYS A 85 4.29 2.39 -11.34
N ASN A 86 5.00 1.83 -10.35
CA ASN A 86 6.12 2.48 -9.66
C ASN A 86 7.50 2.02 -10.15
N GLY A 87 7.59 1.28 -11.26
CA GLY A 87 8.87 0.78 -11.80
C GLY A 87 9.55 -0.29 -10.93
N VAL A 88 8.80 -0.99 -10.09
CA VAL A 88 9.23 -2.07 -9.20
C VAL A 88 8.71 -3.42 -9.71
N ALA A 89 9.39 -4.00 -10.71
CA ALA A 89 8.99 -5.27 -11.31
C ALA A 89 9.64 -6.52 -10.67
N SER A 90 10.79 -6.36 -9.99
CA SER A 90 11.51 -7.49 -9.42
C SER A 90 10.76 -8.05 -8.20
N SER A 91 10.46 -9.36 -8.18
CA SER A 91 9.83 -10.02 -7.04
C SER A 91 10.58 -9.79 -5.72
N ARG A 92 11.91 -9.72 -5.75
CA ARG A 92 12.71 -9.41 -4.55
C ARG A 92 12.51 -7.97 -4.07
N ARG A 93 12.40 -7.02 -5.01
CA ARG A 93 12.14 -5.62 -4.66
C ARG A 93 10.71 -5.44 -4.14
N ILE A 94 9.73 -6.14 -4.72
CA ILE A 94 8.34 -6.15 -4.21
C ILE A 94 8.30 -6.75 -2.80
N ALA A 95 8.91 -7.92 -2.59
CA ALA A 95 9.01 -8.55 -1.26
C ALA A 95 9.62 -7.62 -0.21
N ARG A 96 10.69 -6.91 -0.57
CA ARG A 96 11.31 -5.90 0.30
C ARG A 96 10.35 -4.73 0.60
N ARG A 97 9.65 -4.21 -0.41
CA ARG A 97 8.69 -3.11 -0.26
C ARG A 97 7.50 -3.47 0.62
N LEU A 98 7.09 -4.74 0.65
CA LEU A 98 6.05 -5.22 1.57
C LEU A 98 6.41 -5.04 3.06
N HIS A 99 7.69 -4.85 3.40
CA HIS A 99 8.13 -4.51 4.75
C HIS A 99 8.37 -3.01 4.95
N GLU A 100 8.93 -2.34 3.94
CA GLU A 100 9.47 -0.99 4.07
C GLU A 100 8.52 0.12 3.60
N ASP A 101 7.54 -0.20 2.76
CA ASP A 101 6.73 0.77 2.04
C ASP A 101 5.26 0.68 2.46
N ILE A 102 4.73 1.79 2.96
CA ILE A 102 3.37 1.88 3.49
C ILE A 102 2.33 1.52 2.41
N ALA A 103 2.53 1.95 1.16
CA ALA A 103 1.55 1.69 0.10
C ALA A 103 1.46 0.22 -0.25
N PHE A 104 2.59 -0.48 -0.31
CA PHE A 104 2.62 -1.93 -0.48
C PHE A 104 1.95 -2.64 0.69
N ARG A 105 2.19 -2.19 1.93
CA ARG A 105 1.58 -2.75 3.12
C ARG A 105 0.06 -2.56 3.16
N VAL A 106 -0.44 -1.41 2.72
CA VAL A 106 -1.88 -1.15 2.60
C VAL A 106 -2.51 -2.10 1.58
N LEU A 107 -1.95 -2.19 0.37
CA LEU A 107 -2.46 -3.07 -0.68
C LEU A 107 -2.40 -4.56 -0.29
N ALA A 108 -1.37 -4.94 0.47
CA ALA A 108 -1.18 -6.29 0.94
C ALA A 108 -1.99 -6.65 2.19
N ALA A 109 -2.72 -5.70 2.78
CA ALA A 109 -3.32 -5.85 4.10
C ALA A 109 -2.30 -6.35 5.16
N ASN A 110 -1.10 -5.78 5.14
CA ASN A 110 0.08 -6.18 5.94
C ASN A 110 0.59 -7.63 5.72
N ASN A 111 0.11 -8.35 4.71
CA ASN A 111 0.73 -9.62 4.32
C ASN A 111 2.09 -9.38 3.66
N THR A 112 3.01 -10.33 3.84
CA THR A 112 4.37 -10.23 3.31
C THR A 112 4.76 -11.50 2.55
N PRO A 113 4.13 -11.79 1.39
CA PRO A 113 4.57 -12.88 0.53
C PRO A 113 6.04 -12.72 0.17
N ASP A 114 6.79 -13.82 0.22
CA ASP A 114 8.20 -13.81 -0.12
C ASP A 114 8.40 -13.69 -1.65
N PHE A 115 9.65 -13.48 -2.06
CA PHE A 115 9.94 -13.28 -3.48
C PHE A 115 9.64 -14.52 -4.33
N ARG A 116 9.63 -15.73 -3.75
CA ARG A 116 9.31 -16.98 -4.45
C ARG A 116 7.82 -17.04 -4.74
N THR A 117 7.01 -16.80 -3.73
CA THR A 117 5.54 -16.69 -3.83
C THR A 117 5.13 -15.69 -4.91
N ILE A 118 5.74 -14.51 -4.93
CA ILE A 118 5.46 -13.49 -5.96
C ILE A 118 5.90 -13.93 -7.36
N SER A 119 7.06 -14.60 -7.45
CA SER A 119 7.59 -15.11 -8.72
C SER A 119 6.72 -16.24 -9.28
N ASP A 120 6.31 -17.18 -8.43
CA ASP A 120 5.51 -18.34 -8.80
C ASP A 120 4.10 -17.90 -9.20
N PHE A 121 3.48 -16.98 -8.45
CA PHE A 121 2.20 -16.40 -8.83
C PHE A 121 2.23 -15.76 -10.23
N ARG A 122 3.27 -14.97 -10.53
CA ARG A 122 3.43 -14.37 -11.88
C ARG A 122 3.60 -15.42 -12.97
N LYS A 123 4.39 -16.46 -12.70
CA LYS A 123 4.68 -17.53 -13.67
C LYS A 123 3.43 -18.34 -13.97
N ASP A 124 2.67 -18.67 -12.93
CA ASP A 124 1.51 -19.55 -13.01
C ASP A 124 0.30 -18.86 -13.65
N HIS A 125 0.22 -17.53 -13.57
CA HIS A 125 -0.92 -16.74 -14.02
C HIS A 125 -0.58 -15.73 -15.13
N LEU A 126 0.53 -15.91 -15.85
CA LEU A 126 1.02 -14.92 -16.80
C LEU A 126 0.00 -14.56 -17.89
N GLU A 127 -0.70 -15.56 -18.42
CA GLU A 127 -1.72 -15.38 -19.46
C GLU A 127 -2.93 -14.62 -18.92
N ALA A 128 -3.51 -15.07 -17.81
CA ALA A 128 -4.62 -14.39 -17.14
C ALA A 128 -4.27 -12.95 -16.73
N LEU A 129 -3.06 -12.71 -16.22
CA LEU A 129 -2.56 -11.36 -15.91
C LEU A 129 -2.46 -10.48 -17.17
N GLY A 130 -2.18 -11.06 -18.33
CA GLY A 130 -2.21 -10.39 -19.63
C GLY A 130 -3.62 -9.95 -20.01
N GLU A 131 -4.62 -10.81 -19.81
CA GLU A 131 -6.03 -10.50 -20.10
C GLU A 131 -6.60 -9.41 -19.20
N LEU A 132 -6.10 -9.29 -17.95
CA LEU A 132 -6.49 -8.19 -17.07
C LEU A 132 -6.17 -6.81 -17.67
N PHE A 133 -5.14 -6.68 -18.52
CA PHE A 133 -4.88 -5.41 -19.21
C PHE A 133 -5.99 -5.04 -20.17
N LEU A 134 -6.62 -6.01 -20.83
CA LEU A 134 -7.76 -5.76 -21.72
C LEU A 134 -8.95 -5.26 -20.91
N GLN A 135 -9.24 -5.89 -19.77
CA GLN A 135 -10.32 -5.46 -18.87
C GLN A 135 -10.09 -4.01 -18.38
N VAL A 136 -8.85 -3.64 -18.04
CA VAL A 136 -8.52 -2.26 -17.63
C VAL A 136 -8.78 -1.25 -18.77
N LEU A 137 -8.53 -1.63 -20.04
CA LEU A 137 -8.82 -0.77 -21.18
C LEU A 137 -10.32 -0.60 -21.43
N GLU A 138 -11.14 -1.60 -21.10
CA GLU A 138 -12.61 -1.54 -21.21
C GLU A 138 -13.27 -0.69 -20.11
N LEU A 139 -12.60 -0.52 -18.97
CA LEU A 139 -13.07 0.31 -17.86
C LEU A 139 -12.79 1.82 -18.07
N CYS A 140 -11.98 2.17 -19.07
CA CYS A 140 -11.63 3.55 -19.44
C CYS A 140 -12.53 4.08 -20.57
#